data_AF-A0A8J4VX18-F1
#
_entry.id   AF-A0A8J4VX18-F1
#
_cell.length_a   1.000
_cell.length_b   1.000
_cell.length_c   1.000
_cell.angle_alpha   90.00
_cell.angle_beta   90.00
_cell.angle_gamma   90.00
#
_symmetry.space_group_name_H-M   'P 1'
#
loop_
_entity.id
_entity.type
_entity.pdbx_description
1 polymer ?
#
loop_
_entity_poly.entity_id
_entity_poly.type
_entity_poly.pdbx_seq_one_letter_code
_entity_poly.pdbx_strand_id
1 'polypeptide(L)'
;MPTDQAQSKGMAGLYDKRADFCVDARPTYPTEWYSMLAALTPHHSLAWDVSTGNGQVAIGVAKHYELVVGTDVNEARLKLAMPHPCIRYLHTSTSVPDDELVDLIGGENSVDLVTVATAIYSLELPKFYTIVKRLLKKPGGVIAVWGYFDIVVSPIFDPLIKRFRDSNIPYLDLKTPYGNNVSKPLPFPFESWFRM
;
A
#
# COMPACT_ATOMS: atom_id res chain seq x y z
N MET A 1 18.84 45.20 -1.50
CA MET A 1 18.71 43.76 -1.22
C MET A 1 17.23 43.42 -1.13
N PRO A 2 16.66 42.71 -2.11
CA PRO A 2 15.37 42.05 -1.97
C PRO A 2 15.52 40.52 -1.89
N THR A 3 14.61 39.95 -1.12
CA THR A 3 14.41 38.57 -0.68
C THR A 3 14.00 37.64 -1.82
N ASP A 4 14.67 36.48 -1.94
CA ASP A 4 14.36 35.44 -2.92
C ASP A 4 13.37 34.42 -2.31
N GLN A 5 12.07 34.76 -2.36
CA GLN A 5 10.97 33.83 -2.13
C GLN A 5 10.52 33.26 -3.48
N ALA A 6 11.30 32.35 -4.07
CA ALA A 6 10.91 31.72 -5.34
C ALA A 6 11.38 30.27 -5.50
N GLN A 7 11.38 29.46 -4.43
CA GLN A 7 11.59 28.00 -4.57
C GLN A 7 10.73 27.20 -3.59
N SER A 8 9.41 27.21 -3.76
CA SER A 8 8.53 26.19 -3.12
C SER A 8 7.47 25.59 -4.05
N LYS A 9 7.50 25.92 -5.34
CA LYS A 9 6.67 25.27 -6.38
C LYS A 9 7.54 24.33 -7.21
N GLY A 10 7.73 23.09 -6.76
CA GLY A 10 8.49 22.13 -7.57
C GLY A 10 8.76 20.80 -6.90
N MET A 11 7.73 20.05 -6.52
CA MET A 11 7.89 18.59 -6.36
C MET A 11 6.56 17.83 -6.44
N ALA A 12 5.46 18.42 -5.94
CA ALA A 12 4.13 17.80 -6.00
C ALA A 12 3.71 17.47 -7.45
N GLY A 13 3.96 18.38 -8.40
CA GLY A 13 3.59 18.18 -9.81
C GLY A 13 4.50 17.23 -10.62
N LEU A 14 5.58 16.69 -10.04
CA LEU A 14 6.43 15.71 -10.75
C LEU A 14 5.81 14.30 -10.74
N TYR A 15 5.03 13.96 -9.72
CA TYR A 15 4.27 12.70 -9.66
C TYR A 15 3.06 12.71 -10.59
N ASP A 16 2.44 13.89 -10.79
CA ASP A 16 1.28 14.05 -11.68
C ASP A 16 1.65 13.93 -13.18
N LYS A 17 2.89 14.25 -13.55
CA LYS A 17 3.33 14.31 -14.96
C LYS A 17 3.93 13.02 -15.54
N ARG A 18 3.99 11.90 -14.78
CA ARG A 18 4.60 10.63 -15.26
C ARG A 18 3.92 9.37 -14.69
N ALA A 19 2.60 9.39 -14.53
CA ALA A 19 1.85 8.22 -14.05
C ALA A 19 2.00 7.00 -14.98
N ASP A 20 2.14 7.23 -16.29
CA ASP A 20 2.18 6.21 -17.34
C ASP A 20 3.43 5.30 -17.24
N PHE A 21 4.60 5.83 -16.90
CA PHE A 21 5.83 5.03 -16.77
C PHE A 21 5.85 4.11 -15.54
N CYS A 22 5.00 4.37 -14.54
CA CYS A 22 4.97 3.59 -13.30
C CYS A 22 4.15 2.29 -13.41
N VAL A 23 3.38 2.09 -14.49
CA VAL A 23 2.57 0.88 -14.66
C VAL A 23 3.46 -0.32 -15.06
N ASP A 24 4.42 -0.11 -15.97
CA ASP A 24 5.22 -1.21 -16.55
C ASP A 24 6.53 -1.51 -15.81
N ALA A 25 6.98 -0.64 -14.90
CA ALA A 25 8.30 -0.74 -14.26
C ALA A 25 8.29 -1.41 -12.87
N ARG A 26 7.12 -1.80 -12.33
CA ARG A 26 7.02 -2.37 -10.98
C ARG A 26 7.10 -3.90 -11.00
N PRO A 27 7.93 -4.51 -10.14
CA PRO A 27 7.90 -5.95 -9.94
C PRO A 27 6.48 -6.44 -9.62
N THR A 28 6.08 -7.55 -10.26
CA THR A 28 4.84 -8.26 -9.96
C THR A 28 5.07 -9.29 -8.85
N TYR A 29 4.05 -9.53 -8.04
CA TYR A 29 4.06 -10.62 -7.08
C TYR A 29 3.69 -11.94 -7.79
N PRO A 30 4.33 -13.07 -7.46
CA PRO A 30 4.04 -14.37 -8.05
C PRO A 30 2.61 -14.82 -7.69
N THR A 31 2.00 -15.67 -8.51
CA THR A 31 0.60 -16.09 -8.28
C THR A 31 0.47 -16.89 -6.98
N GLU A 32 1.49 -17.68 -6.67
CA GLU A 32 1.60 -18.52 -5.47
C GLU A 32 1.54 -17.67 -4.19
N TRP A 33 1.96 -16.41 -4.24
CA TRP A 33 1.85 -15.48 -3.11
C TRP A 33 0.39 -15.26 -2.72
N TYR A 34 -0.48 -15.02 -3.69
CA TYR A 34 -1.90 -14.77 -3.44
C TYR A 34 -2.63 -16.04 -2.99
N SER A 35 -2.28 -17.20 -3.55
CA SER A 35 -2.78 -18.49 -3.07
C SER A 35 -2.41 -18.75 -1.61
N MET A 36 -1.17 -18.41 -1.21
CA MET A 36 -0.73 -18.54 0.16
C MET A 36 -1.50 -17.60 1.10
N LEU A 37 -1.71 -16.34 0.71
CA LEU A 37 -2.52 -15.39 1.50
C LEU A 37 -3.96 -15.90 1.69
N ALA A 38 -4.57 -16.40 0.61
CA ALA A 38 -5.92 -16.96 0.67
C ALA A 38 -5.99 -18.17 1.62
N ALA A 39 -4.96 -19.02 1.67
CA ALA A 39 -4.92 -20.16 2.58
C ALA A 39 -4.87 -19.78 4.07
N LEU A 40 -4.56 -18.53 4.42
CA LEU A 40 -4.53 -18.05 5.80
C LEU A 40 -5.92 -17.64 6.31
N THR A 41 -6.91 -17.42 5.43
CA THR A 41 -8.26 -17.03 5.83
C THR A 41 -9.24 -18.20 5.68
N PRO A 42 -10.16 -18.41 6.64
CA PRO A 42 -11.16 -19.47 6.56
C PRO A 42 -12.29 -19.15 5.57
N HIS A 43 -12.44 -17.89 5.21
CA HIS A 43 -13.46 -17.36 4.32
C HIS A 43 -12.82 -16.43 3.28
N HIS A 44 -13.52 -16.22 2.17
CA HIS A 44 -13.02 -15.46 1.02
C HIS A 44 -14.08 -14.51 0.44
N SER A 45 -14.93 -13.94 1.29
CA SER A 45 -16.02 -13.07 0.85
C SER A 45 -15.53 -11.65 0.55
N LEU A 46 -14.72 -11.06 1.42
CA LEU A 46 -14.29 -9.67 1.28
C LEU A 46 -12.81 -9.48 1.63
N ALA A 47 -12.07 -8.89 0.69
CA ALA A 47 -10.72 -8.38 0.93
C ALA A 47 -10.65 -6.85 0.77
N TRP A 48 -9.74 -6.21 1.52
CA TRP A 48 -9.43 -4.80 1.41
C TRP A 48 -7.96 -4.58 1.06
N ASP A 49 -7.69 -4.01 -0.11
CA ASP A 49 -6.36 -3.63 -0.57
C ASP A 49 -6.09 -2.13 -0.35
N VAL A 50 -5.22 -1.84 0.61
CA VAL A 50 -4.93 -0.49 1.10
C VAL A 50 -3.81 0.14 0.28
N SER A 51 -4.02 1.37 -0.19
CA SER A 51 -3.10 2.06 -1.11
C SER A 51 -2.85 1.23 -2.38
N THR A 52 -3.95 0.79 -3.00
CA THR A 52 -3.99 -0.17 -4.10
C THR A 52 -3.29 0.34 -5.37
N GLY A 53 -3.08 1.66 -5.50
CA GLY A 53 -2.49 2.28 -6.67
C GLY A 53 -3.32 2.01 -7.93
N ASN A 54 -2.73 1.29 -8.89
CA ASN A 54 -3.40 0.85 -10.11
C ASN A 54 -4.02 -0.55 -9.99
N GLY A 55 -4.18 -1.07 -8.77
CA GLY A 55 -4.89 -2.33 -8.53
C GLY A 55 -4.07 -3.60 -8.74
N GLN A 56 -2.75 -3.51 -8.88
CA GLN A 56 -1.90 -4.69 -9.14
C GLN A 56 -2.09 -5.81 -8.10
N VAL A 57 -2.19 -5.45 -6.82
CA VAL A 57 -2.43 -6.41 -5.72
C VAL A 57 -3.88 -6.85 -5.68
N ALA A 58 -4.82 -5.90 -5.75
CA ALA A 58 -6.25 -6.19 -5.81
C ALA A 58 -6.62 -7.22 -6.90
N ILE A 59 -5.99 -7.17 -8.09
CA ILE A 59 -6.21 -8.15 -9.18
C ILE A 59 -5.75 -9.56 -8.78
N GLY A 60 -4.59 -9.69 -8.14
CA GLY A 60 -4.11 -10.98 -7.65
C GLY A 60 -5.03 -11.56 -6.58
N VAL A 61 -5.48 -10.72 -5.65
CA VAL A 61 -6.41 -11.08 -4.57
C VAL A 61 -7.79 -11.46 -5.12
N ALA A 62 -8.30 -10.76 -6.14
CA ALA A 62 -9.62 -10.99 -6.74
C ALA A 62 -9.76 -12.37 -7.43
N LYS A 63 -8.66 -13.11 -7.62
CA LYS A 63 -8.71 -14.51 -8.06
C LYS A 63 -9.18 -15.47 -6.97
N HIS A 64 -9.11 -15.05 -5.71
CA HIS A 64 -9.39 -15.89 -4.54
C HIS A 64 -10.57 -15.39 -3.72
N TYR A 65 -10.91 -14.10 -3.79
CA TYR A 65 -11.98 -13.47 -3.00
C TYR A 65 -13.15 -13.01 -3.87
N GLU A 66 -14.38 -13.13 -3.36
CA GLU A 66 -15.62 -12.76 -4.07
C GLU A 66 -15.69 -11.25 -4.37
N LEU A 67 -15.25 -10.42 -3.42
CA LEU A 67 -15.16 -8.97 -3.56
C LEU A 67 -13.84 -8.45 -2.99
N VAL A 68 -13.22 -7.54 -3.73
CA VAL A 68 -12.07 -6.76 -3.27
C VAL A 68 -12.42 -5.29 -3.30
N VAL A 69 -12.18 -4.59 -2.19
CA VAL A 69 -12.21 -3.13 -2.16
C VAL A 69 -10.78 -2.62 -2.23
N GLY A 70 -10.45 -1.85 -3.25
CA GLY A 70 -9.14 -1.22 -3.39
C GLY A 70 -9.24 0.27 -3.05
N THR A 71 -8.52 0.75 -2.04
CA THR A 71 -8.52 2.18 -1.68
C THR A 71 -7.21 2.86 -2.00
N ASP A 72 -7.26 4.12 -2.43
CA ASP A 72 -6.07 4.96 -2.56
C ASP A 72 -6.41 6.44 -2.31
N VAL A 73 -5.43 7.19 -1.82
CA VAL A 73 -5.53 8.66 -1.66
C VAL A 73 -5.35 9.40 -2.99
N ASN A 74 -4.71 8.75 -3.97
CA ASN A 74 -4.42 9.31 -5.28
C ASN A 74 -5.45 8.85 -6.31
N GLU A 75 -6.44 9.71 -6.56
CA GLU A 75 -7.50 9.48 -7.55
C GLU A 75 -6.95 9.23 -8.97
N ALA A 76 -5.83 9.86 -9.34
CA ALA A 76 -5.23 9.67 -10.65
C ALA A 76 -4.68 8.23 -10.83
N ARG A 77 -4.23 7.59 -9.75
CA ARG A 77 -3.79 6.18 -9.78
C ARG A 77 -4.97 5.23 -9.95
N LEU A 78 -6.09 5.52 -9.27
CA LEU A 78 -7.32 4.74 -9.40
C LEU A 78 -7.92 4.83 -10.81
N LYS A 79 -7.79 5.96 -11.49
CA LYS A 79 -8.19 6.12 -12.91
C LYS A 79 -7.41 5.22 -13.86
N LEU A 80 -6.19 4.84 -13.48
CA LEU A 80 -5.34 3.91 -14.22
C LEU A 80 -5.47 2.47 -13.72
N ALA A 81 -6.37 2.21 -12.77
CA ALA A 81 -6.55 0.87 -12.22
C ALA A 81 -7.18 -0.06 -13.24
N MET A 82 -6.72 -1.31 -13.25
CA MET A 82 -7.24 -2.34 -14.16
C MET A 82 -8.70 -2.67 -13.79
N PRO A 83 -9.67 -2.50 -14.71
CA PRO A 83 -11.05 -2.85 -14.42
C PRO A 83 -11.22 -4.34 -14.12
N HIS A 84 -12.01 -4.67 -13.10
CA HIS A 84 -12.32 -6.05 -12.74
C HIS A 84 -13.71 -6.14 -12.10
N PRO A 85 -14.55 -7.13 -12.45
CA PRO A 85 -15.93 -7.21 -11.96
C PRO A 85 -16.03 -7.41 -10.45
N CYS A 86 -15.03 -8.07 -9.85
CA CYS A 86 -14.96 -8.34 -8.41
C CYS A 86 -14.19 -7.26 -7.64
N ILE A 87 -13.82 -6.12 -8.25
CA ILE A 87 -13.04 -5.08 -7.58
C ILE A 87 -13.80 -3.75 -7.58
N ARG A 88 -13.95 -3.17 -6.40
CA ARG A 88 -14.45 -1.80 -6.22
C ARG A 88 -13.30 -0.88 -5.81
N TYR A 89 -12.90 0.00 -6.72
CA TYR A 89 -11.89 1.04 -6.46
C TYR A 89 -12.53 2.27 -5.84
N LEU A 90 -12.01 2.72 -4.70
CA LEU A 90 -12.56 3.83 -3.93
C LEU A 90 -11.47 4.85 -3.62
N HIS A 91 -11.74 6.11 -3.95
CA HIS A 91 -10.89 7.21 -3.51
C HIS A 91 -11.17 7.50 -2.04
N THR A 92 -10.14 7.42 -1.20
CA THR A 92 -10.26 7.70 0.23
C THR A 92 -9.29 8.81 0.60
N SER A 93 -9.81 9.98 0.97
CA SER A 93 -9.00 11.07 1.52
C SER A 93 -8.57 10.73 2.96
N THR A 94 -7.47 11.33 3.42
CA THR A 94 -7.05 11.28 4.83
C THR A 94 -8.06 11.94 5.79
N SER A 95 -9.00 12.71 5.25
CA SER A 95 -10.07 13.40 5.99
C SER A 95 -11.35 12.58 6.17
N VAL A 96 -11.45 11.38 5.59
CA VAL A 96 -12.65 10.54 5.75
C VAL A 96 -12.77 10.12 7.23
N PRO A 97 -13.95 10.30 7.87
CA PRO A 97 -14.22 9.81 9.22
C PRO A 97 -14.06 8.29 9.31
N ASP A 98 -13.60 7.80 10.46
CA ASP A 98 -13.30 6.37 10.63
C ASP A 98 -14.54 5.48 10.46
N ASP A 99 -15.69 5.92 10.96
CA ASP A 99 -16.96 5.18 10.82
C ASP A 99 -17.41 5.11 9.36
N GLU A 100 -17.29 6.23 8.64
CA GLU A 100 -17.60 6.28 7.21
C GLU A 100 -16.67 5.37 6.42
N LEU A 101 -15.38 5.32 6.76
CA LEU A 101 -14.45 4.40 6.11
C LEU A 101 -14.82 2.94 6.41
N VAL A 102 -15.16 2.61 7.65
CA VAL A 102 -15.57 1.24 8.02
C VAL A 102 -16.79 0.80 7.21
N ASP A 103 -17.83 1.63 7.15
CA ASP A 103 -19.04 1.35 6.38
C ASP A 103 -18.76 1.29 4.88
N LEU A 104 -17.89 2.17 4.37
CA LEU A 104 -17.51 2.22 2.98
C LEU A 104 -16.80 0.94 2.54
N ILE A 105 -15.98 0.31 3.39
CA ILE A 105 -15.30 -0.95 3.06
C ILE A 105 -16.27 -2.14 3.12
N GLY A 106 -17.00 -2.30 4.23
CA GLY A 106 -17.90 -3.46 4.41
C GLY A 106 -18.55 -3.59 5.80
N GLY A 107 -18.28 -2.66 6.72
CA GLY A 107 -18.80 -2.68 8.09
C GLY A 107 -17.94 -3.49 9.07
N GLU A 108 -18.35 -3.48 10.34
CA GLU A 108 -17.66 -4.17 11.43
C GLU A 108 -17.55 -5.69 11.21
N ASN A 109 -16.38 -6.26 11.49
CA ASN A 109 -16.08 -7.70 11.42
C ASN A 109 -16.47 -8.36 10.08
N SER A 110 -16.32 -7.66 8.96
CA SER A 110 -16.74 -8.10 7.63
C SER A 110 -15.59 -8.55 6.72
N VAL A 111 -14.36 -8.10 6.99
CA VAL A 111 -13.21 -8.26 6.08
C VAL A 111 -12.41 -9.50 6.46
N ASP A 112 -12.27 -10.42 5.50
CA ASP A 112 -11.50 -11.64 5.68
C ASP A 112 -9.98 -11.37 5.53
N LEU A 113 -9.58 -10.53 4.57
CA LEU A 113 -8.18 -10.21 4.30
C LEU A 113 -7.95 -8.70 4.12
N VAL A 114 -6.98 -8.14 4.82
CA VAL A 114 -6.45 -6.78 4.57
C VAL A 114 -5.05 -6.88 3.99
N THR A 115 -4.79 -6.26 2.84
CA THR A 115 -3.48 -6.21 2.21
C THR A 115 -2.89 -4.81 2.22
N VAL A 116 -1.60 -4.70 2.54
CA VAL A 116 -0.82 -3.46 2.44
C VAL A 116 0.51 -3.78 1.75
N ALA A 117 0.61 -3.46 0.45
CA ALA A 117 1.82 -3.72 -0.32
C ALA A 117 2.61 -2.42 -0.60
N THR A 118 3.84 -2.33 -0.10
CA THR A 118 4.76 -1.20 -0.33
C THR A 118 4.27 0.20 0.11
N ALA A 119 3.23 0.27 0.97
CA ALA A 119 2.63 1.54 1.38
C ALA A 119 2.58 1.76 2.91
N ILE A 120 2.92 0.75 3.71
CA ILE A 120 2.74 0.80 5.18
C ILE A 120 3.43 2.00 5.83
N TYR A 121 4.58 2.41 5.31
CA TYR A 121 5.35 3.54 5.82
C TYR A 121 4.71 4.89 5.54
N SER A 122 3.76 4.97 4.62
CA SER A 122 3.02 6.19 4.28
C SER A 122 1.75 6.36 5.12
N LEU A 123 1.39 5.37 5.95
CA LEU A 123 0.15 5.36 6.73
C LEU A 123 0.33 5.89 8.16
N GLU A 124 -0.73 6.49 8.70
CA GLU A 124 -0.84 6.80 10.12
C GLU A 124 -1.19 5.52 10.92
N LEU A 125 -0.16 4.73 11.25
CA LEU A 125 -0.31 3.37 11.78
C LEU A 125 -1.27 3.22 12.97
N PRO A 126 -1.25 4.07 14.03
CA PRO A 126 -2.17 3.91 15.16
C PRO A 126 -3.64 4.03 14.75
N LYS A 127 -3.95 5.00 13.89
CA LYS A 127 -5.30 5.20 13.35
C LYS A 127 -5.68 4.05 12.43
N PHE A 128 -4.80 3.70 11.50
CA PHE A 128 -5.00 2.59 10.56
C PHE A 128 -5.30 1.26 11.28
N TYR A 129 -4.52 0.89 12.29
CA TYR A 129 -4.74 -0.38 13.00
C TYR A 129 -6.03 -0.41 13.80
N THR A 130 -6.54 0.74 14.28
CA THR A 130 -7.86 0.82 14.91
C THR A 130 -8.95 0.44 13.91
N ILE A 131 -8.88 0.96 12.69
CA ILE A 131 -9.83 0.67 11.62
C ILE A 131 -9.73 -0.79 11.16
N VAL A 132 -8.51 -1.31 11.00
CA VAL A 132 -8.30 -2.73 10.66
C VAL A 132 -8.89 -3.65 11.72
N LYS A 133 -8.70 -3.36 13.01
CA LYS A 133 -9.27 -4.17 14.10
C LYS A 133 -10.80 -4.19 14.12
N ARG A 134 -11.44 -3.11 13.65
CA ARG A 134 -12.89 -3.01 13.49
C ARG A 134 -13.38 -3.82 12.30
N LEU A 135 -12.72 -3.68 11.16
CA LEU A 135 -13.06 -4.35 9.91
C LEU A 135 -12.80 -5.86 9.91
N LEU A 136 -11.67 -6.30 10.50
CA LEU A 136 -11.25 -7.70 10.44
C LEU A 136 -12.28 -8.63 11.07
N LYS A 137 -12.68 -9.63 10.29
CA LYS A 137 -13.59 -10.68 10.72
C LYS A 137 -13.00 -11.48 11.88
N LYS A 138 -13.86 -11.81 12.84
CA LYS A 138 -13.48 -12.55 14.04
C LYS A 138 -14.35 -13.80 14.18
N PRO A 139 -13.73 -15.00 14.36
CA PRO A 139 -12.29 -15.28 14.25
C PRO A 139 -11.81 -15.37 12.79
N GLY A 140 -10.49 -15.27 12.58
CA GLY A 140 -9.83 -15.71 11.33
C GLY A 140 -9.54 -14.64 10.28
N GLY A 141 -9.87 -13.36 10.51
CA GLY A 141 -9.45 -12.27 9.65
C GLY A 141 -7.93 -12.05 9.71
N VAL A 142 -7.31 -11.77 8.56
CA VAL A 142 -5.86 -11.63 8.42
C VAL A 142 -5.50 -10.25 7.88
N ILE A 143 -4.45 -9.64 8.42
CA ILE A 143 -3.76 -8.51 7.80
C ILE A 143 -2.37 -8.96 7.33
N ALA A 144 -2.10 -8.73 6.04
CA ALA A 144 -0.83 -9.02 5.40
C ALA A 144 -0.15 -7.71 4.95
N VAL A 145 1.07 -7.50 5.42
CA VAL A 145 1.88 -6.32 5.09
C VAL A 145 3.19 -6.80 4.48
N TRP A 146 3.51 -6.36 3.26
CA TRP A 146 4.75 -6.73 2.59
C TRP A 146 5.25 -5.63 1.65
N GLY A 147 6.48 -5.77 1.16
CA GLY A 147 7.05 -4.84 0.20
C GLY A 147 8.43 -5.26 -0.27
N TYR A 148 8.94 -4.59 -1.29
CA TYR A 148 10.32 -4.71 -1.76
C TYR A 148 11.06 -3.40 -1.48
N PHE A 149 12.33 -3.49 -1.05
CA PHE A 149 13.12 -2.32 -0.64
C PHE A 149 14.46 -2.24 -1.37
N ASP A 150 15.17 -3.36 -1.46
CA ASP A 150 16.49 -3.45 -2.09
C ASP A 150 16.41 -4.33 -3.33
N ILE A 151 17.01 -3.85 -4.41
CA ILE A 151 17.25 -4.63 -5.62
C ILE A 151 18.71 -5.09 -5.56
N VAL A 152 18.91 -6.41 -5.52
CA VAL A 152 20.23 -7.05 -5.56
C VAL A 152 20.33 -7.79 -6.88
N VAL A 153 21.30 -7.41 -7.71
CA VAL A 153 21.47 -7.95 -9.08
C VAL A 153 22.85 -8.57 -9.23
N SER A 154 23.91 -7.82 -8.91
CA SER A 154 25.28 -8.30 -9.08
C SER A 154 26.29 -7.45 -8.31
N PRO A 155 27.48 -7.99 -7.96
CA PRO A 155 28.52 -7.24 -7.27
C PRO A 155 28.98 -5.95 -7.97
N ILE A 156 28.75 -5.83 -9.29
CA ILE A 156 29.10 -4.65 -10.09
C ILE A 156 27.97 -3.61 -10.05
N PHE A 157 26.72 -4.05 -10.10
CA PHE A 157 25.55 -3.17 -10.16
C PHE A 157 25.15 -2.63 -8.79
N ASP A 158 25.19 -3.48 -7.76
CA ASP A 158 24.66 -3.18 -6.43
C ASP A 158 25.32 -1.95 -5.77
N PRO A 159 26.65 -1.71 -5.89
CA PRO A 159 27.27 -0.50 -5.37
C PRO A 159 26.79 0.77 -6.09
N LEU A 160 26.49 0.69 -7.39
CA LEU A 160 26.05 1.84 -8.20
C LEU A 160 24.63 2.26 -7.82
N ILE A 161 23.71 1.29 -7.72
CA ILE A 161 22.32 1.58 -7.33
C ILE A 161 22.25 2.07 -5.88
N LYS A 162 23.09 1.52 -4.99
CA LYS A 162 23.22 2.00 -3.62
C LYS A 162 23.66 3.46 -3.58
N ARG A 163 24.73 3.82 -4.30
CA ARG A 163 25.24 5.21 -4.34
C ARG A 163 24.22 6.18 -4.93
N PHE A 164 23.53 5.78 -6.00
CA PHE A 164 22.45 6.56 -6.59
C PHE A 164 21.33 6.81 -5.56
N ARG A 165 20.84 5.78 -4.88
CA ARG A 165 19.80 5.91 -3.85
C ARG A 165 20.25 6.80 -2.70
N ASP A 166 21.45 6.58 -2.16
CA ASP A 166 21.98 7.35 -1.03
C ASP A 166 22.07 8.85 -1.38
N SER A 167 22.43 9.17 -2.63
CA SER A 167 22.47 10.55 -3.12
C SER A 167 21.08 11.19 -3.28
N ASN A 168 20.02 10.38 -3.43
CA ASN A 168 18.65 10.85 -3.61
C ASN A 168 17.88 11.03 -2.29
N ILE A 169 18.42 10.59 -1.15
CA ILE A 169 17.77 10.72 0.17
C ILE A 169 17.24 12.14 0.44
N PRO A 170 17.96 13.24 0.14
CA PRO A 170 17.47 14.60 0.39
C PRO A 170 16.22 14.99 -0.41
N TYR A 171 15.91 14.29 -1.50
CA TYR A 171 14.78 14.59 -2.39
C TYR A 171 13.56 13.71 -2.14
N LEU A 172 13.68 12.70 -1.26
CA LEU A 172 12.54 11.87 -0.87
C LEU A 172 11.57 12.69 -0.01
N ASP A 173 10.26 12.57 -0.27
CA ASP A 173 9.25 13.16 0.60
C ASP A 173 9.11 12.29 1.87
N LEU A 174 10.01 12.54 2.81
CA LEU A 174 10.20 11.76 4.04
C LEU A 174 9.24 12.18 5.16
N LYS A 175 8.12 12.83 4.81
CA LYS A 175 7.14 13.34 5.78
C LYS A 175 6.51 12.27 6.65
N THR A 176 6.71 10.99 6.36
CA THR A 176 6.32 9.93 7.29
C THR A 176 7.49 9.45 8.16
N PRO A 177 7.29 9.29 9.48
CA PRO A 177 8.33 9.00 10.46
C PRO A 177 9.08 7.66 10.24
N TYR A 178 8.65 6.85 9.28
CA TYR A 178 9.20 5.53 8.98
C TYR A 178 9.78 5.38 7.56
N GLY A 179 9.67 6.39 6.69
CA GLY A 179 10.12 6.30 5.29
C GLY A 179 11.64 6.11 5.09
N ASN A 180 12.43 6.36 6.13
CA ASN A 180 13.90 6.30 6.09
C ASN A 180 14.52 5.17 6.92
N ASN A 181 13.73 4.33 7.59
CA ASN A 181 14.29 3.45 8.61
C ASN A 181 13.66 2.06 8.57
N VAL A 182 14.01 1.30 7.53
CA VAL A 182 13.75 -0.16 7.44
C VAL A 182 14.33 -0.89 8.66
N SER A 183 15.29 -0.26 9.37
CA SER A 183 15.92 -0.73 10.60
C SER A 183 15.07 -0.53 11.87
N LYS A 184 14.03 0.31 11.85
CA LYS A 184 13.14 0.44 13.01
C LYS A 184 12.07 -0.64 12.96
N PRO A 185 11.80 -1.36 14.07
CA PRO A 185 10.73 -2.32 14.11
C PRO A 185 9.40 -1.63 13.82
N LEU A 186 8.68 -2.14 12.82
CA LEU A 186 7.33 -1.69 12.49
C LEU A 186 6.41 -2.08 13.66
N PRO A 187 5.70 -1.14 14.31
CA PRO A 187 4.70 -1.52 15.30
C PRO A 187 3.61 -2.34 14.61
N PHE A 188 3.31 -3.54 15.11
CA PHE A 188 2.34 -4.45 14.51
C PHE A 188 1.52 -5.14 15.61
N PRO A 189 0.30 -4.65 15.93
CA PRO A 189 -0.44 -5.04 17.13
C PRO A 189 -1.43 -6.20 16.87
N PHE A 190 -1.07 -7.18 16.04
CA PHE A 190 -1.89 -8.35 15.70
C PHE A 190 -1.20 -9.63 16.17
N GLU A 191 -1.98 -10.60 16.64
CA GLU A 191 -1.46 -11.90 17.11
C GLU A 191 -1.02 -12.75 15.92
N SER A 192 0.11 -13.44 16.05
CA SER A 192 0.84 -14.15 14.98
C SER A 192 1.37 -13.24 13.86
N TRP A 193 2.63 -12.81 14.00
CA TRP A 193 3.37 -12.18 12.91
C TRP A 193 4.38 -13.18 12.36
N PHE A 194 4.32 -13.43 11.05
CA PHE A 194 5.38 -14.09 10.31
C PHE A 194 6.14 -13.03 9.52
N ARG A 195 7.45 -12.94 9.74
CA ARG A 195 8.35 -12.16 8.92
C ARG A 195 8.98 -13.14 7.92
N MET A 196 8.49 -13.11 6.69
CA MET A 196 9.18 -13.70 5.53
C MET A 196 10.27 -12.74 5.04
#